data_AF-A0A7Y3T4D8-F1
#
_entry.id   AF-A0A7Y3T4D8-F1
#
_cell.length_a   1.000
_cell.length_b   1.000
_cell.length_c   1.000
_cell.angle_alpha   90.00
_cell.angle_beta   90.00
_cell.angle_gamma   90.00
#
_symmetry.space_group_name_H-M   'P 1'
#
loop_
_entity.id
_entity.type
_entity.pdbx_description
1 polymer ?
#
loop_
_entity_poly.entity_id
_entity_poly.type
_entity_poly.pdbx_seq_one_letter_code
_entity_poly.pdbx_strand_id
1 'polypeptide(L)' 'MGKRGSRGDSVEAEFPWREWQQSAFGVLRWTPDTFWNSSLSEFLSALEGFAIARGGKKQIDAPSQDQLDDLISKYGS' A
#
# COMPACT_ATOMS: atom_id res chain seq x y z
N MET A 1 -27.74 -27.48 -7.84
CA MET A 1 -26.87 -26.41 -8.36
C MET A 1 -26.33 -25.61 -7.16
N GLY A 2 -25.28 -26.11 -6.49
CA GLY A 2 -24.77 -25.49 -5.26
C GLY A 2 -23.80 -24.37 -5.58
N LYS A 3 -24.10 -23.13 -5.17
CA LYS A 3 -23.13 -22.04 -5.19
C LYS A 3 -22.02 -22.39 -4.20
N ARG A 4 -20.81 -22.66 -4.70
CA ARG A 4 -19.60 -22.70 -3.90
C ARG A 4 -19.38 -21.31 -3.34
N GLY A 5 -19.82 -21.10 -2.10
CA GLY A 5 -19.33 -20.00 -1.28
C GLY A 5 -17.83 -20.19 -1.16
N SER A 6 -17.06 -19.26 -1.74
CA SER A 6 -15.63 -19.18 -1.45
C SER A 6 -15.54 -18.83 0.03
N ARG A 7 -15.19 -19.84 0.83
CA ARG A 7 -14.85 -19.68 2.24
C ARG A 7 -13.78 -18.59 2.29
N GLY A 8 -14.11 -17.48 2.96
CA GLY A 8 -13.11 -16.46 3.30
C GLY A 8 -12.05 -17.12 4.15
N ASP A 9 -10.95 -17.49 3.50
CA ASP A 9 -9.76 -17.92 4.19
C ASP A 9 -9.19 -16.68 4.84
N SER A 10 -9.41 -16.57 6.15
CA SER A 10 -8.77 -15.55 6.97
C SER A 10 -7.35 -16.02 7.19
N VAL A 11 -6.54 -16.01 6.13
CA VAL A 11 -5.09 -16.08 6.29
C VAL A 11 -4.73 -14.85 7.10
N GLU A 12 -4.20 -15.05 8.32
CA GLU A 12 -3.39 -14.01 8.96
C GLU A 12 -2.43 -13.55 7.88
N ALA A 13 -2.68 -12.36 7.33
CA ALA A 13 -2.03 -11.95 6.10
C ALA A 13 -0.54 -11.86 6.40
N GLU A 14 0.22 -12.85 5.93
CA GLU A 14 1.67 -12.86 6.02
C GLU A 14 2.13 -11.52 5.47
N PHE A 15 3.00 -10.84 6.22
CA PHE A 15 3.47 -9.53 5.84
C PHE A 15 4.00 -9.59 4.40
N PRO A 16 3.56 -8.70 3.49
CA PRO A 16 3.68 -8.88 2.02
C PRO A 16 5.09 -8.58 1.51
N TRP A 17 6.07 -9.30 2.04
CA TRP A 17 7.47 -8.97 1.88
C TRP A 17 7.93 -9.18 0.44
N ARG A 18 7.38 -10.21 -0.22
CA ARG A 18 7.72 -10.54 -1.60
C ARG A 18 7.18 -9.51 -2.57
N GLU A 19 5.96 -9.05 -2.36
CA GLU A 19 5.31 -8.03 -3.19
C GLU A 19 6.08 -6.72 -3.15
N TRP A 20 6.55 -6.33 -1.96
CA TRP A 20 7.34 -5.11 -1.79
C TRP A 20 8.71 -5.23 -2.44
N GLN A 21 9.39 -6.36 -2.30
CA GLN A 21 10.66 -6.62 -2.98
C GLN A 21 10.50 -6.68 -4.50
N GLN A 22 9.43 -7.29 -5.02
CA GLN A 22 9.13 -7.29 -6.46
C GLN A 22 8.93 -5.87 -7.00
N SER A 23 8.24 -5.03 -6.24
CA SER A 23 8.03 -3.63 -6.60
C SER A 23 9.36 -2.85 -6.56
N ALA A 24 10.17 -3.02 -5.51
CA ALA A 24 11.47 -2.36 -5.41
C ALA A 24 12.44 -2.78 -6.53
N PHE A 25 12.67 -4.09 -6.71
CA PHE A 25 13.69 -4.60 -7.61
C PHE A 25 13.24 -4.63 -9.07
N GLY A 26 11.95 -4.89 -9.31
CA GLY A 26 11.39 -4.98 -10.66
C GLY A 26 10.92 -3.62 -11.18
N VAL A 27 10.05 -2.96 -10.42
CA VAL A 27 9.35 -1.75 -10.86
C VAL A 27 10.26 -0.52 -10.71
N LEU A 28 10.82 -0.32 -9.52
CA LEU A 28 11.70 0.81 -9.23
C LEU A 28 13.17 0.57 -9.65
N ARG A 29 13.53 -0.68 -9.99
CA ARG A 29 14.90 -1.11 -10.31
C ARG A 29 15.93 -0.77 -9.24
N TRP A 30 15.52 -0.78 -7.98
CA TRP A 30 16.43 -0.58 -6.85
C TRP A 30 17.31 -1.80 -6.63
N THR A 31 18.50 -1.59 -6.10
CA THR A 31 19.32 -2.69 -5.58
C THR A 31 18.78 -3.11 -4.20
N PRO A 32 19.11 -4.33 -3.74
CA PRO A 32 18.79 -4.76 -2.37
C PRO A 32 19.29 -3.77 -1.31
N ASP A 33 20.50 -3.23 -1.47
CA ASP A 33 21.07 -2.27 -0.53
C ASP A 33 20.25 -0.98 -0.45
N THR A 34 19.80 -0.44 -1.58
CA THR A 34 18.93 0.75 -1.57
C THR A 34 17.62 0.46 -0.85
N PHE A 35 16.98 -0.68 -1.13
CA PHE A 35 15.71 -1.05 -0.50
C PHE A 35 15.82 -1.23 1.01
N TRP A 36 16.84 -1.95 1.49
CA TRP A 36 17.00 -2.21 2.92
C TRP A 36 17.46 -0.99 3.72
N ASN A 37 18.10 -0.01 3.07
CA ASN A 37 18.48 1.25 3.71
C ASN A 37 17.40 2.34 3.60
N SER A 38 16.35 2.13 2.80
CA SER A 38 15.22 3.06 2.70
C SER A 38 14.21 2.84 3.82
N SER A 39 13.61 3.92 4.27
CA SER A 39 12.42 3.92 5.12
C SER A 39 11.17 3.52 4.32
N LEU A 40 10.13 3.09 5.04
CA LEU A 40 8.83 2.77 4.44
C LEU A 40 8.23 3.97 3.69
N SER A 41 8.37 5.18 4.24
CA SER A 41 7.87 6.41 3.61
C SER A 41 8.57 6.71 2.29
N GLU A 42 9.88 6.48 2.20
CA GLU A 42 10.65 6.65 0.96
C GLU A 42 10.24 5.62 -0.09
N PHE A 43 10.05 4.37 0.31
CA PHE A 43 9.57 3.32 -0.58
C PHE A 43 8.19 3.65 -1.16
N LEU A 44 7.22 4.03 -0.31
CA LEU A 44 5.88 4.41 -0.76
C LEU A 44 5.90 5.64 -1.65
N SER A 45 6.73 6.64 -1.32
CA SER A 45 6.89 7.85 -2.13
C SER A 45 7.49 7.54 -3.51
N ALA A 46 8.45 6.62 -3.57
CA ALA A 46 9.05 6.18 -4.83
C ALA A 46 8.04 5.42 -5.71
N LEU A 47 7.22 4.55 -5.12
CA LEU A 47 6.12 3.88 -5.82
C LEU A 47 5.08 4.88 -6.34
N GLU A 48 4.71 5.86 -5.52
CA GLU A 48 3.79 6.92 -5.93
C GLU A 48 4.36 7.72 -7.10
N GLY A 49 5.61 8.17 -7.01
CA GLY A 49 6.30 8.89 -8.07
C GLY A 49 6.37 8.07 -9.37
N PHE A 50 6.64 6.77 -9.26
CA PHE A 50 6.62 5.86 -10.41
C PHE A 50 5.23 5.74 -11.04
N ALA A 51 4.17 5.60 -10.22
CA ALA A 51 2.80 5.51 -10.71
C ALA A 51 2.40 6.79 -11.45
N ILE A 52 2.69 7.96 -10.87
CA ILE A 52 2.45 9.28 -11.49
C ILE A 52 3.19 9.39 -12.83
N ALA A 53 4.47 8.99 -12.88
CA ALA A 53 5.27 9.02 -14.11
C ALA A 53 4.70 8.14 -15.23
N ARG A 54 3.95 7.08 -14.89
CA ARG A 54 3.23 6.21 -15.84
C ARG A 54 1.79 6.63 -16.12
N GLY A 55 1.38 7.82 -15.69
CA GLY A 55 0.03 8.35 -15.90
C GLY A 55 -1.00 7.84 -14.90
N GLY A 56 -0.57 7.19 -13.81
CA GLY A 56 -1.42 6.89 -12.67
C GLY A 56 -1.89 8.19 -12.01
N LYS A 57 -3.20 8.29 -11.78
CA LYS A 57 -3.76 9.41 -11.01
C LYS A 57 -3.55 9.14 -9.53
N LYS A 58 -3.12 10.15 -8.79
CA LYS A 58 -3.08 10.07 -7.33
C LYS A 58 -4.53 9.90 -6.84
N GLN A 59 -4.88 8.71 -6.34
CA GLN A 59 -6.14 8.53 -5.61
C GLN A 59 -5.97 9.14 -4.23
N ILE A 60 -6.00 10.47 -4.15
CA ILE A 60 -6.40 11.12 -2.91
C ILE A 60 -7.90 11.35 -3.05
N ASP A 61 -8.69 10.33 -2.77
CA ASP A 61 -10.07 10.63 -2.41
C ASP A 61 -10.01 11.34 -1.06
N ALA A 62 -10.55 12.55 -1.00
CA ALA A 62 -10.65 13.28 0.25
C ALA A 62 -11.43 12.40 1.25
N PRO A 63 -10.97 12.27 2.50
CA PRO A 63 -11.68 11.49 3.50
C PRO A 63 -13.10 12.04 3.66
N SER A 64 -14.08 11.14 3.79
CA SER A 64 -15.45 11.56 4.07
C SER A 64 -15.53 12.24 5.44
N GLN A 65 -16.59 13.03 5.66
CA GLN A 65 -16.80 13.70 6.95
C GLN A 65 -16.79 12.69 8.11
N ASP A 66 -17.39 11.52 7.93
CA ASP A 66 -17.42 10.45 8.93
C ASP A 66 -16.01 9.88 9.23
N GLN A 67 -15.13 9.81 8.23
CA GLN A 67 -13.74 9.38 8.42
C GLN A 67 -12.92 10.46 9.14
N LEU A 68 -13.19 11.74 8.87
CA LEU A 68 -12.57 12.85 9.60
C LEU A 68 -12.99 12.86 11.07
N ASP A 69 -14.28 12.65 11.35
CA ASP A 69 -14.80 12.62 12.72
C ASP A 69 -14.24 11.44 13.53
N ASP A 70 -14.09 10.25 12.91
CA ASP A 70 -13.46 9.08 13.56
C ASP A 70 -11.96 9.33 13.85
N LEU A 71 -11.26 10.03 12.95
CA LEU A 71 -9.85 10.39 13.14
C LEU A 71 -9.68 11.43 14.26
N ILE A 72 -10.54 12.44 14.31
CA ILE A 72 -10.53 13.45 15.38
C ILE A 72 -10.86 12.80 16.73
N SER A 73 -11.81 11.87 16.77
CA SER A 73 -12.13 11.12 17.99
C SER A 73 -10.94 10.27 18.48
N LYS A 74 -10.21 9.63 17.56
CA LYS A 74 -9.04 8.78 17.90
C LYS A 74 -7.77 9.54 18.26
N TYR A 75 -7.52 10.69 17.63
CA TYR A 75 -6.21 11.37 17.70
C TYR A 75 -6.30 12.85 18.10
N GLY A 76 -7.49 13.42 18.22
CA GLY A 76 -7.72 14.84 18.54
C GLY A 76 -7.68 15.18 20.02
N SER A 77 -6.81 14.54 20.80
CA SER A 77 -6.47 14.97 22.16
C SER A 77 -5.51 16.16 22.14
#